data_AF-A0A7K2NQE1-F1
#
_entry.id   AF-A0A7K2NQE1-F1
#
_cell.length_a   1.000
_cell.length_b   1.000
_cell.length_c   1.000
_cell.angle_alpha   90.00
_cell.angle_beta   90.00
_cell.angle_gamma   90.00
#
_symmetry.space_group_name_H-M   'P 1'
#
loop_
_entity.id
_entity.type
_entity.pdbx_description
1 polymer ?
#
loop_
_entity_poly.entity_id
_entity_poly.type
_entity_poly.pdbx_seq_one_letter_code
_entity_poly.pdbx_strand_id
1 'polypeptide(L)'
;MSAETYRDAWGIPHLRADTPHELARAQGRVTARDRAWQLEVERHRAQGTSASFLGPEALSWDRLARRARLADTARRCFAALERKDPETAAWVRAYADGVNEGLTGTGRPNPAPEFARTGLAPGRWDPWTPLGVWLATHILFAGFPAKLWREHIATHLGPEAVALFAADGPGTAGSNGWLVSGERTTTGHALIAGDPHRFIEDPGVYQQIHLSCPEFDVVGLAVPGVPGVAHFGHTGTVAWAITNAMADYQDLYRERLRRTGAGVEALGPDGTWHRAARHTETIHVAGEDTVEVEIIETDRGPVIAGGPEGLDDGTPAALSLRYPPRVTADLGFGALLPLLRARRVADVDRALDAWAEPVNVVQAADTEGGLLHRVAGRVPVRPAANGLRP
;
A
#
# COMPACT_ATOMS: atom_id res chain seq x y z
N MET A 1 -32.00 5.05 -5.15
CA MET A 1 -31.95 6.53 -4.99
C MET A 1 -30.49 6.96 -5.10
N SER A 2 -30.17 8.22 -5.41
CA SER A 2 -28.77 8.67 -5.42
C SER A 2 -28.19 8.63 -4.00
N ALA A 3 -26.91 8.24 -3.85
CA ALA A 3 -26.24 8.26 -2.55
C ALA A 3 -26.32 9.65 -1.89
N GLU A 4 -26.58 9.67 -0.59
CA GLU A 4 -26.67 10.88 0.24
C GLU A 4 -25.33 11.14 0.93
N THR A 5 -25.00 12.42 1.12
CA THR A 5 -23.80 12.87 1.84
C THR A 5 -24.19 13.93 2.85
N TYR A 6 -23.99 13.63 4.11
CA TYR A 6 -24.05 14.56 5.22
C TYR A 6 -22.62 14.86 5.70
N ARG A 7 -22.35 16.08 6.15
CA ARG A 7 -21.10 16.42 6.85
C ARG A 7 -21.43 16.94 8.23
N ASP A 8 -20.72 16.43 9.23
CA ASP A 8 -20.85 16.93 10.59
C ASP A 8 -20.12 18.27 10.81
N ALA A 9 -20.13 18.74 12.06
CA ALA A 9 -19.50 20.00 12.44
C ALA A 9 -17.96 20.04 12.24
N TRP A 10 -17.32 18.88 12.09
CA TRP A 10 -15.89 18.72 11.84
C TRP A 10 -15.58 18.51 10.35
N GLY A 11 -16.62 18.52 9.51
CA GLY A 11 -16.50 18.28 8.07
C GLY A 11 -16.36 16.80 7.71
N ILE A 12 -16.52 15.87 8.67
CA ILE A 12 -16.42 14.43 8.43
C ILE A 12 -17.59 14.00 7.55
N PRO A 13 -17.34 13.32 6.42
CA PRO A 13 -18.40 12.85 5.56
C PRO A 13 -19.09 11.58 6.12
N HIS A 14 -20.42 11.63 6.17
CA HIS A 14 -21.30 10.50 6.41
C HIS A 14 -22.06 10.18 5.12
N LEU A 15 -21.79 9.01 4.55
CA LEU A 15 -22.30 8.59 3.27
C LEU A 15 -23.35 7.50 3.47
N ARG A 16 -24.47 7.64 2.77
CA ARG A 16 -25.53 6.63 2.75
C ARG A 16 -25.92 6.27 1.33
N ALA A 17 -26.07 4.98 1.04
CA ALA A 17 -26.58 4.51 -0.25
C ALA A 17 -27.38 3.21 -0.09
N ASP A 18 -28.10 2.81 -1.15
CA ASP A 18 -28.96 1.63 -1.12
C ASP A 18 -28.17 0.32 -1.30
N THR A 19 -26.95 0.41 -1.86
CA THR A 19 -26.08 -0.75 -2.11
C THR A 19 -24.61 -0.46 -1.78
N PRO A 20 -23.80 -1.50 -1.49
CA PRO A 20 -22.35 -1.33 -1.30
C PRO A 20 -21.64 -0.69 -2.49
N HIS A 21 -22.08 -0.98 -3.72
CA HIS A 21 -21.48 -0.45 -4.95
C HIS A 21 -21.74 1.06 -5.10
N GLU A 22 -22.98 1.50 -4.88
CA GLU A 22 -23.31 2.93 -4.87
C GLU A 22 -22.58 3.67 -3.75
N LEU A 23 -22.45 3.04 -2.59
CA LEU A 23 -21.72 3.59 -1.45
C LEU A 23 -20.22 3.74 -1.74
N ALA A 24 -19.59 2.74 -2.37
CA ALA A 24 -18.18 2.82 -2.80
C ALA A 24 -17.96 3.95 -3.81
N ARG A 25 -18.87 4.09 -4.78
CA ARG A 25 -18.84 5.19 -5.75
C ARG A 25 -19.01 6.54 -5.07
N ALA A 26 -19.90 6.64 -4.07
CA ALA A 26 -20.05 7.86 -3.26
C ALA A 26 -18.79 8.18 -2.46
N GLN A 27 -18.15 7.16 -1.87
CA GLN A 27 -16.88 7.29 -1.17
C GLN A 27 -15.80 7.86 -2.11
N GLY A 28 -15.64 7.30 -3.30
CA GLY A 28 -14.71 7.80 -4.31
C GLY A 28 -14.95 9.27 -4.68
N ARG A 29 -16.22 9.66 -4.92
CA ARG A 29 -16.58 11.06 -5.22
C ARG A 29 -16.23 12.02 -4.09
N VAL A 30 -16.54 11.64 -2.85
CA VAL A 30 -16.29 12.49 -1.69
C VAL A 30 -14.80 12.58 -1.36
N THR A 31 -14.05 11.48 -1.46
CA THR A 31 -12.59 11.52 -1.33
C THR A 31 -11.99 12.40 -2.43
N ALA A 32 -12.46 12.31 -3.68
CA ALA A 32 -11.97 13.19 -4.75
C ALA A 32 -12.29 14.66 -4.50
N ARG A 33 -13.47 14.99 -3.96
CA ARG A 33 -13.80 16.37 -3.56
C ARG A 33 -12.85 16.89 -2.47
N ASP A 34 -12.50 16.06 -1.50
CA ASP A 34 -11.76 16.49 -0.31
C ASP A 34 -10.24 16.42 -0.49
N ARG A 35 -9.77 15.49 -1.33
CA ARG A 35 -8.37 15.06 -1.42
C ARG A 35 -7.89 14.97 -2.87
N ALA A 36 -8.47 15.75 -3.80
CA ALA A 36 -8.15 15.65 -5.22
C ALA A 36 -6.65 15.68 -5.54
N TRP A 37 -5.92 16.63 -4.95
CA TRP A 37 -4.47 16.73 -5.15
C TRP A 37 -3.73 15.48 -4.66
N GLN A 38 -4.03 15.04 -3.42
CA GLN A 38 -3.44 13.83 -2.83
C GLN A 38 -3.73 12.59 -3.69
N LEU A 39 -4.96 12.42 -4.17
CA LEU A 39 -5.32 11.33 -5.07
C LEU A 39 -4.46 11.33 -6.33
N GLU A 40 -4.33 12.48 -6.99
CA GLU A 40 -3.55 12.56 -8.22
C GLU A 40 -2.05 12.33 -7.98
N VAL A 41 -1.49 12.87 -6.90
CA VAL A 41 -0.11 12.58 -6.50
C VAL A 41 0.08 11.08 -6.25
N GLU A 42 -0.79 10.43 -5.48
CA GLU A 42 -0.67 8.99 -5.19
C GLU A 42 -0.84 8.11 -6.44
N ARG A 43 -1.75 8.49 -7.37
CA ARG A 43 -1.87 7.81 -8.66
C ARG A 43 -0.55 7.89 -9.45
N HIS A 44 0.06 9.07 -9.50
CA HIS A 44 1.33 9.27 -10.19
C HIS A 44 2.51 8.58 -9.49
N ARG A 45 2.54 8.56 -8.15
CA ARG A 45 3.52 7.83 -7.34
C ARG A 45 3.43 6.32 -7.58
N ALA A 46 2.22 5.75 -7.61
CA ALA A 46 2.00 4.33 -7.93
C ALA A 46 2.45 3.96 -9.36
N GLN A 47 2.35 4.93 -10.28
CA GLN A 47 2.73 4.77 -11.68
C GLN A 47 4.20 5.11 -11.97
N GLY A 48 4.94 5.72 -11.03
CA GLY A 48 6.28 6.25 -11.27
C GLY A 48 6.28 7.33 -12.36
N THR A 49 5.46 8.37 -12.16
CA THR A 49 5.33 9.52 -13.08
C THR A 49 5.21 10.87 -12.35
N SER A 50 5.47 10.89 -11.05
CA SER A 50 5.35 12.10 -10.22
C SER A 50 6.36 13.19 -10.57
N ALA A 51 7.55 12.83 -11.08
CA ALA A 51 8.57 13.76 -11.55
C ALA A 51 8.11 14.63 -12.72
N SER A 52 7.11 14.19 -13.50
CA SER A 52 6.59 14.94 -14.65
C SER A 52 5.94 16.28 -14.30
N PHE A 53 5.56 16.48 -13.03
CA PHE A 53 4.99 17.74 -12.54
C PHE A 53 5.58 18.22 -11.21
N LEU A 54 6.23 17.34 -10.43
CA LEU A 54 6.97 17.72 -9.21
C LEU A 54 8.46 18.02 -9.45
N GLY A 55 8.99 17.64 -10.62
CA GLY A 55 10.38 17.87 -10.98
C GLY A 55 11.37 16.84 -10.42
N PRO A 56 12.68 17.15 -10.43
CA PRO A 56 13.75 16.17 -10.22
C PRO A 56 13.76 15.52 -8.84
N GLU A 57 13.24 16.18 -7.81
CA GLU A 57 13.18 15.62 -6.44
C GLU A 57 12.33 14.34 -6.37
N ALA A 58 11.36 14.19 -7.27
CA ALA A 58 10.50 13.00 -7.34
C ALA A 58 11.06 11.87 -8.24
N LEU A 59 12.15 12.12 -8.97
CA LEU A 59 12.71 11.16 -9.94
C LEU A 59 13.20 9.86 -9.27
N SER A 60 13.80 9.95 -8.08
CA SER A 60 14.29 8.77 -7.35
C SER A 60 13.16 7.80 -7.02
N TRP A 61 12.01 8.33 -6.57
CA TRP A 61 10.81 7.56 -6.35
C TRP A 61 10.26 6.96 -7.64
N ASP A 62 10.16 7.75 -8.71
CA ASP A 62 9.63 7.25 -9.97
C ASP A 62 10.48 6.11 -10.54
N ARG A 63 11.81 6.23 -10.49
CA ARG A 63 12.74 5.15 -10.86
C ARG A 63 12.48 3.88 -10.03
N LEU A 64 12.35 4.01 -8.72
CA LEU A 64 12.04 2.89 -7.83
C LEU A 64 10.69 2.26 -8.18
N ALA A 65 9.63 3.06 -8.36
CA ALA A 65 8.28 2.57 -8.67
C ALA A 65 8.23 1.80 -9.99
N ARG A 66 8.94 2.29 -11.03
CA ARG A 66 9.08 1.58 -12.32
C ARG A 66 9.87 0.29 -12.16
N ARG A 67 11.05 0.37 -11.55
CA ARG A 67 11.93 -0.80 -11.37
C ARG A 67 11.30 -1.87 -10.49
N ALA A 68 10.61 -1.51 -9.41
CA ALA A 68 9.85 -2.41 -8.55
C ALA A 68 8.54 -2.92 -9.17
N ARG A 69 8.19 -2.45 -10.38
CA ARG A 69 7.01 -2.88 -11.15
C ARG A 69 5.70 -2.68 -10.38
N LEU A 70 5.55 -1.55 -9.67
CA LEU A 70 4.38 -1.29 -8.81
C LEU A 70 3.05 -1.35 -9.58
N ALA A 71 2.92 -0.55 -10.64
CA ALA A 71 1.71 -0.52 -11.46
C ALA A 71 1.39 -1.87 -12.12
N ASP A 72 2.40 -2.60 -12.57
CA ASP A 72 2.24 -3.95 -13.14
C ASP A 72 1.75 -4.94 -12.09
N THR A 73 2.31 -4.90 -10.88
CA THR A 73 1.88 -5.73 -9.75
C THR A 73 0.42 -5.43 -9.40
N ALA A 74 0.05 -4.15 -9.29
CA ALA A 74 -1.34 -3.74 -9.02
C ALA A 74 -2.33 -4.26 -10.07
N ARG A 75 -1.98 -4.18 -11.37
CA ARG A 75 -2.81 -4.75 -12.46
C ARG A 75 -2.96 -6.26 -12.34
N ARG A 76 -1.86 -6.98 -12.06
CA ARG A 76 -1.88 -8.44 -11.87
C ARG A 76 -2.75 -8.83 -10.67
N CYS A 77 -2.63 -8.12 -9.56
CA CYS A 77 -3.44 -8.31 -8.36
C CYS A 77 -4.93 -8.05 -8.63
N PHE A 78 -5.27 -6.96 -9.32
CA PHE A 78 -6.66 -6.66 -9.66
C PHE A 78 -7.26 -7.72 -10.60
N ALA A 79 -6.53 -8.12 -11.64
CA ALA A 79 -6.98 -9.18 -12.55
C ALA A 79 -7.15 -10.53 -11.83
N ALA A 80 -6.34 -10.82 -10.81
CA ALA A 80 -6.51 -12.01 -9.98
C ALA A 80 -7.73 -11.88 -9.05
N LEU A 81 -7.97 -10.71 -8.47
CA LEU A 81 -9.15 -10.40 -7.68
C LEU A 81 -10.41 -10.57 -8.53
N GLU A 82 -10.47 -10.05 -9.75
CA GLU A 82 -11.61 -10.22 -10.67
C GLU A 82 -11.98 -11.68 -10.91
N ARG A 83 -10.99 -12.58 -10.96
CA ARG A 83 -11.23 -14.02 -11.16
C ARG A 83 -11.67 -14.74 -9.89
N LYS A 84 -11.13 -14.35 -8.73
CA LYS A 84 -11.32 -15.07 -7.46
C LYS A 84 -12.50 -14.53 -6.65
N ASP A 85 -12.73 -13.23 -6.72
CA ASP A 85 -13.73 -12.47 -5.97
C ASP A 85 -14.26 -11.31 -6.85
N PRO A 86 -15.15 -11.60 -7.81
CA PRO A 86 -15.70 -10.60 -8.72
C PRO A 86 -16.56 -9.55 -8.01
N GLU A 87 -17.15 -9.88 -6.85
CA GLU A 87 -17.93 -8.94 -6.04
C GLU A 87 -17.03 -7.81 -5.51
N THR A 88 -15.95 -8.18 -4.81
CA THR A 88 -15.01 -7.18 -4.28
C THR A 88 -14.33 -6.41 -5.42
N ALA A 89 -14.01 -7.07 -6.55
CA ALA A 89 -13.46 -6.36 -7.72
C ALA A 89 -14.42 -5.33 -8.31
N ALA A 90 -15.72 -5.65 -8.40
CA ALA A 90 -16.76 -4.71 -8.85
C ALA A 90 -16.94 -3.55 -7.87
N TRP A 91 -16.87 -3.82 -6.56
CA TRP A 91 -16.89 -2.80 -5.51
C TRP A 91 -15.69 -1.84 -5.58
N VAL A 92 -14.47 -2.36 -5.80
CA VAL A 92 -13.25 -1.54 -6.01
C VAL A 92 -13.37 -0.69 -7.28
N ARG A 93 -13.90 -1.25 -8.36
CA ARG A 93 -14.18 -0.51 -9.60
C ARG A 93 -15.16 0.64 -9.37
N ALA A 94 -16.23 0.41 -8.62
CA ALA A 94 -17.21 1.46 -8.31
C ALA A 94 -16.58 2.63 -7.56
N TYR A 95 -15.63 2.38 -6.65
CA TYR A 95 -14.84 3.44 -6.01
C TYR A 95 -14.02 4.25 -7.02
N ALA A 96 -13.26 3.59 -7.90
CA ALA A 96 -12.47 4.26 -8.93
C ALA A 96 -13.36 5.09 -9.90
N ASP A 97 -14.54 4.57 -10.27
CA ASP A 97 -15.53 5.33 -11.04
C ASP A 97 -16.00 6.58 -10.28
N GLY A 98 -16.23 6.46 -8.97
CA GLY A 98 -16.55 7.60 -8.11
C GLY A 98 -15.44 8.64 -8.05
N VAL A 99 -14.18 8.22 -7.97
CA VAL A 99 -13.04 9.13 -8.02
C VAL A 99 -13.01 9.89 -9.36
N ASN A 100 -13.16 9.18 -10.48
CA ASN A 100 -13.23 9.79 -11.81
C ASN A 100 -14.37 10.82 -11.92
N GLU A 101 -15.55 10.50 -11.40
CA GLU A 101 -16.68 11.43 -11.34
C GLU A 101 -16.37 12.66 -10.49
N GLY A 102 -15.73 12.49 -9.33
CA GLY A 102 -15.38 13.60 -8.46
C GLY A 102 -14.30 14.53 -9.05
N LEU A 103 -13.35 13.97 -9.79
CA LEU A 103 -12.27 14.73 -10.44
C LEU A 103 -12.75 15.48 -11.69
N THR A 104 -13.75 14.96 -12.41
CA THR A 104 -14.26 15.56 -13.67
C THR A 104 -15.56 16.36 -13.49
N GLY A 105 -16.35 16.04 -12.47
CA GLY A 105 -17.81 16.23 -12.46
C GLY A 105 -18.34 17.60 -12.03
N THR A 106 -17.57 18.69 -12.10
CA THR A 106 -18.14 20.01 -11.72
C THR A 106 -18.08 21.09 -12.79
N GLY A 107 -17.31 20.91 -13.88
CA GLY A 107 -17.04 22.00 -14.84
C GLY A 107 -16.45 23.25 -14.18
N ARG A 108 -16.11 23.16 -12.89
CA ARG A 108 -15.46 24.17 -12.08
C ARG A 108 -13.99 23.76 -11.97
N PRO A 109 -13.06 24.74 -11.98
CA PRO A 109 -11.67 24.44 -11.64
C PRO A 109 -11.62 23.68 -10.33
N ASN A 110 -10.81 22.62 -10.27
CA ASN A 110 -10.54 21.94 -9.02
C ASN A 110 -10.02 22.99 -8.02
N PRO A 111 -10.61 23.13 -6.82
CA PRO A 111 -10.24 24.20 -5.90
C PRO A 111 -8.83 24.04 -5.33
N ALA A 112 -8.20 22.87 -5.47
CA ALA A 112 -6.86 22.62 -4.97
C ALA A 112 -5.83 23.47 -5.77
N PRO A 113 -5.18 24.47 -5.14
CA PRO A 113 -4.29 25.40 -5.83
C PRO A 113 -3.08 24.72 -6.47
N GLU A 114 -2.73 23.52 -6.02
CA GLU A 114 -1.61 22.73 -6.51
C GLU A 114 -1.73 22.36 -7.98
N PHE A 115 -2.94 22.09 -8.48
CA PHE A 115 -3.16 21.85 -9.91
C PHE A 115 -2.79 23.08 -10.75
N ALA A 116 -3.18 24.28 -10.31
CA ALA A 116 -2.83 25.51 -10.99
C ALA A 116 -1.32 25.81 -10.91
N ARG A 117 -0.68 25.54 -9.75
CA ARG A 117 0.77 25.75 -9.57
C ARG A 117 1.63 24.84 -10.43
N THR A 118 1.20 23.60 -10.63
CA THR A 118 1.98 22.58 -11.36
C THR A 118 1.57 22.44 -12.82
N GLY A 119 0.40 22.97 -13.19
CA GLY A 119 -0.19 22.76 -14.52
C GLY A 119 -0.74 21.34 -14.72
N LEU A 120 -0.75 20.49 -13.69
CA LEU A 120 -1.27 19.14 -13.76
C LEU A 120 -2.80 19.18 -13.92
N ALA A 121 -3.31 18.41 -14.87
CA ALA A 121 -4.74 18.11 -14.97
C ALA A 121 -5.02 16.74 -14.31
N PRO A 122 -6.14 16.59 -13.58
CA PRO A 122 -6.54 15.28 -13.08
C PRO A 122 -6.66 14.25 -14.21
N GLY A 123 -6.04 13.10 -14.00
CA GLY A 123 -6.09 11.97 -14.91
C GLY A 123 -7.25 11.02 -14.64
N ARG A 124 -7.33 9.96 -15.44
CA ARG A 124 -8.31 8.90 -15.25
C ARG A 124 -7.76 7.81 -14.35
N TRP A 125 -8.55 7.42 -13.36
CA TRP A 125 -8.33 6.27 -12.51
C TRP A 125 -8.83 5.00 -13.19
N ASP A 126 -7.97 3.99 -13.22
CA ASP A 126 -8.35 2.64 -13.62
C ASP A 126 -8.77 1.82 -12.39
N PRO A 127 -9.51 0.70 -12.58
CA PRO A 127 -9.94 -0.14 -11.47
C PRO A 127 -8.78 -0.72 -10.62
N TRP A 128 -7.58 -0.83 -11.18
CA TRP A 128 -6.39 -1.30 -10.47
C TRP A 128 -5.67 -0.18 -9.69
N THR A 129 -6.00 1.10 -9.92
CA THR A 129 -5.32 2.24 -9.28
C THR A 129 -5.36 2.19 -7.75
N PRO A 130 -6.47 1.83 -7.08
CA PRO A 130 -6.49 1.67 -5.63
C PRO A 130 -5.45 0.67 -5.08
N LEU A 131 -5.22 -0.43 -5.81
CA LEU A 131 -4.20 -1.42 -5.45
C LEU A 131 -2.78 -0.85 -5.63
N GLY A 132 -2.58 0.00 -6.64
CA GLY A 132 -1.31 0.70 -6.87
C GLY A 132 -1.01 1.73 -5.79
N VAL A 133 -2.01 2.50 -5.37
CA VAL A 133 -1.90 3.42 -4.22
C VAL A 133 -1.53 2.64 -2.97
N TRP A 134 -2.23 1.54 -2.67
CA TRP A 134 -1.93 0.69 -1.52
C TRP A 134 -0.47 0.20 -1.50
N LEU A 135 0.02 -0.30 -2.65
CA LEU A 135 1.40 -0.74 -2.83
C LEU A 135 2.40 0.41 -2.61
N ALA A 136 2.17 1.56 -3.25
CA ALA A 136 3.05 2.73 -3.15
C ALA A 136 3.13 3.26 -1.71
N THR A 137 2.01 3.29 -0.99
CA THR A 137 1.97 3.71 0.41
C THR A 137 2.75 2.77 1.33
N HIS A 138 2.75 1.45 1.08
CA HIS A 138 3.26 0.47 2.04
C HIS A 138 4.58 -0.21 1.65
N ILE A 139 5.07 -0.08 0.42
CA ILE A 139 6.27 -0.82 -0.03
C ILE A 139 7.52 -0.49 0.80
N LEU A 140 7.67 0.75 1.28
CA LEU A 140 8.77 1.17 2.15
C LEU A 140 8.53 0.91 3.65
N PHE A 141 7.32 0.50 4.04
CA PHE A 141 6.99 0.20 5.45
C PHE A 141 7.46 -1.18 5.89
N ALA A 142 7.95 -2.02 4.97
CA ALA A 142 8.39 -3.36 5.28
C ALA A 142 9.91 -3.47 5.45
N GLY A 143 10.46 -4.70 5.38
CA GLY A 143 11.81 -5.00 5.85
C GLY A 143 12.96 -4.57 4.95
N PHE A 144 12.78 -4.37 3.64
CA PHE A 144 13.94 -4.18 2.76
C PHE A 144 14.76 -2.90 3.03
N PRO A 145 14.18 -1.73 3.34
CA PRO A 145 14.98 -0.54 3.66
C PRO A 145 15.90 -0.76 4.85
N ALA A 146 15.40 -1.45 5.89
CA ALA A 146 16.20 -1.80 7.06
C ALA A 146 17.34 -2.78 6.71
N LYS A 147 17.13 -3.75 5.80
CA LYS A 147 18.19 -4.64 5.30
C LYS A 147 19.30 -3.87 4.58
N LEU A 148 18.94 -2.93 3.72
CA LEU A 148 19.91 -2.07 3.02
C LEU A 148 20.70 -1.22 4.00
N TRP A 149 20.02 -0.64 5.00
CA TRP A 149 20.68 0.16 6.03
C TRP A 149 21.67 -0.67 6.85
N ARG A 150 21.27 -1.87 7.31
CA ARG A 150 22.17 -2.78 8.03
C ARG A 150 23.39 -3.16 7.20
N GLU A 151 23.21 -3.41 5.91
CA GLU A 151 24.32 -3.74 5.02
C GLU A 151 25.26 -2.54 4.85
N HIS A 152 24.73 -1.34 4.64
CA HIS A 152 25.52 -0.11 4.58
C HIS A 152 26.39 0.07 5.84
N ILE A 153 25.79 -0.05 7.03
CA ILE A 153 26.52 0.03 8.30
C ILE A 153 27.59 -1.06 8.39
N ALA A 154 27.25 -2.30 8.06
CA ALA A 154 28.21 -3.40 8.12
C ALA A 154 29.41 -3.22 7.17
N THR A 155 29.18 -2.70 5.97
CA THR A 155 30.22 -2.44 4.98
C THR A 155 31.17 -1.32 5.42
N HIS A 156 30.65 -0.25 6.03
CA HIS A 156 31.46 0.93 6.35
C HIS A 156 32.02 0.95 7.78
N LEU A 157 31.32 0.33 8.74
CA LEU A 157 31.63 0.41 10.17
C LEU A 157 31.85 -0.97 10.83
N GLY A 158 31.71 -2.06 10.08
CA GLY A 158 31.84 -3.42 10.58
C GLY A 158 30.53 -4.02 11.10
N PRO A 159 30.37 -5.35 11.08
CA PRO A 159 29.14 -6.04 11.48
C PRO A 159 28.73 -5.79 12.94
N GLU A 160 29.69 -5.52 13.83
CA GLU A 160 29.47 -5.18 15.24
C GLU A 160 28.76 -3.84 15.45
N ALA A 161 28.91 -2.90 14.51
CA ALA A 161 28.28 -1.59 14.58
C ALA A 161 26.78 -1.64 14.24
N VAL A 162 26.29 -2.69 13.57
CA VAL A 162 24.90 -2.78 13.10
C VAL A 162 23.89 -2.59 14.23
N ALA A 163 24.15 -3.17 15.40
CA ALA A 163 23.25 -3.06 16.56
C ALA A 163 23.17 -1.62 17.11
N LEU A 164 24.25 -0.84 16.97
CA LEU A 164 24.30 0.56 17.44
C LEU A 164 23.47 1.50 16.56
N PHE A 165 23.24 1.12 15.30
CA PHE A 165 22.51 1.91 14.30
C PHE A 165 21.22 1.24 13.84
N ALA A 166 20.68 0.28 14.61
CA ALA A 166 19.46 -0.42 14.26
C ALA A 166 18.27 0.57 14.20
N ALA A 167 17.65 0.68 13.02
CA ALA A 167 16.52 1.58 12.77
C ALA A 167 15.16 0.86 12.81
N ASP A 168 15.16 -0.47 12.91
CA ASP A 168 13.99 -1.36 12.92
C ASP A 168 13.79 -2.07 14.27
N GLY A 169 14.46 -1.59 15.32
CA GLY A 169 14.30 -2.09 16.68
C GLY A 169 13.05 -1.53 17.38
N PRO A 170 12.67 -2.09 18.53
CA PRO A 170 11.50 -1.65 19.29
C PRO A 170 11.57 -0.18 19.76
N GLY A 171 12.77 0.41 19.83
CA GLY A 171 12.96 1.81 20.24
C GLY A 171 12.56 2.86 19.18
N THR A 172 12.40 2.45 17.92
CA THR A 172 11.97 3.31 16.80
C THR A 172 10.62 2.87 16.21
N ALA A 173 9.98 1.87 16.81
CA ALA A 173 8.73 1.30 16.34
C ALA A 173 7.51 2.04 16.93
N GLY A 174 6.62 2.50 16.05
CA GLY A 174 5.20 2.70 16.34
C GLY A 174 4.40 1.51 15.80
N SER A 175 3.16 1.26 16.18
CA SER A 175 2.15 2.12 16.82
C SER A 175 1.72 1.55 18.17
N ASN A 176 0.91 2.29 18.95
CA ASN A 176 0.27 1.74 20.14
C ASN A 176 -1.05 1.05 19.78
N GLY A 177 -1.37 -0.02 20.51
CA GLY A 177 -2.64 -0.74 20.39
C GLY A 177 -3.03 -1.35 21.73
N TRP A 178 -4.23 -1.01 22.22
CA TRP A 178 -4.75 -1.50 23.50
C TRP A 178 -6.02 -2.31 23.28
N LEU A 179 -6.08 -3.47 23.94
CA LEU A 179 -7.26 -4.32 24.02
C LEU A 179 -7.51 -4.67 25.49
N VAL A 180 -8.63 -4.19 26.03
CA VAL A 180 -9.05 -4.45 27.42
C VAL A 180 -10.34 -5.26 27.37
N SER A 181 -10.34 -6.45 27.96
CA SER A 181 -11.54 -7.30 28.03
C SER A 181 -12.62 -6.65 28.91
N GLY A 182 -13.89 -7.00 28.65
CA GLY A 182 -15.03 -6.48 29.42
C GLY A 182 -14.91 -6.72 30.92
N GLU A 183 -14.34 -7.85 31.34
CA GLU A 183 -14.07 -8.21 32.75
C GLU A 183 -13.16 -7.21 33.49
N ARG A 184 -12.36 -6.43 32.74
CA ARG A 184 -11.43 -5.42 33.28
C ARG A 184 -11.98 -4.00 33.19
N THR A 185 -13.25 -3.85 32.83
CA THR A 185 -13.93 -2.55 32.69
C THR A 185 -15.12 -2.45 33.63
N THR A 186 -15.51 -1.22 34.02
CA THR A 186 -16.67 -0.99 34.90
C THR A 186 -18.01 -1.17 34.19
N THR A 187 -18.03 -1.10 32.85
CA THR A 187 -19.24 -1.25 32.03
C THR A 187 -19.49 -2.70 31.60
N GLY A 188 -18.51 -3.59 31.76
CA GLY A 188 -18.56 -4.96 31.23
C GLY A 188 -18.32 -5.06 29.73
N HIS A 189 -18.09 -3.95 29.01
CA HIS A 189 -17.81 -3.93 27.58
C HIS A 189 -16.31 -3.81 27.31
N ALA A 190 -15.81 -4.54 26.31
CA ALA A 190 -14.42 -4.45 25.91
C ALA A 190 -14.06 -3.05 25.38
N LEU A 191 -12.81 -2.63 25.59
CA LEU A 191 -12.26 -1.38 25.06
C LEU A 191 -11.14 -1.69 24.07
N ILE A 192 -11.16 -1.01 22.94
CA ILE A 192 -10.09 -1.01 21.95
C ILE A 192 -9.60 0.42 21.73
N ALA A 193 -8.28 0.60 21.65
CA ALA A 193 -7.68 1.86 21.23
C ALA A 193 -6.56 1.60 20.23
N GLY A 194 -6.72 2.11 19.02
CA GLY A 194 -5.66 2.18 18.01
C GLY A 194 -5.07 3.58 17.96
N ASP A 195 -3.74 3.68 18.04
CA ASP A 195 -3.02 4.96 18.02
C ASP A 195 -1.88 4.87 16.99
N PRO A 196 -2.21 5.00 15.68
CA PRO A 196 -1.24 4.84 14.60
C PRO A 196 -0.23 5.98 14.56
N HIS A 197 1.05 5.64 14.63
CA HIS A 197 2.14 6.62 14.49
C HIS A 197 2.63 6.65 13.05
N ARG A 198 2.27 7.73 12.33
CA ARG A 198 2.66 7.98 10.94
C ARG A 198 3.38 9.32 10.87
N PHE A 199 4.16 9.52 9.81
CA PHE A 199 4.69 10.86 9.52
C PHE A 199 3.55 11.86 9.40
N ILE A 200 3.76 13.06 9.95
CA ILE A 200 2.82 14.16 9.80
C ILE A 200 2.99 14.69 8.39
N GLU A 201 1.99 14.44 7.55
CA GLU A 201 1.94 14.81 6.15
C GLU A 201 0.74 15.73 5.91
N ASP A 202 0.83 16.61 4.93
CA ASP A 202 -0.27 17.48 4.51
C ASP A 202 -0.70 17.14 3.06
N PRO A 203 -1.92 16.59 2.85
CA PRO A 203 -2.87 16.14 3.87
C PRO A 203 -2.52 14.75 4.43
N GLY A 204 -2.92 14.47 5.67
CA GLY A 204 -2.57 13.21 6.35
C GLY A 204 -3.10 11.95 5.66
N VAL A 205 -2.47 10.80 5.95
CA VAL A 205 -2.73 9.50 5.29
C VAL A 205 -4.12 8.89 5.56
N TYR A 206 -4.86 9.42 6.54
CA TYR A 206 -6.21 8.96 6.84
C TYR A 206 -7.27 10.06 6.60
N GLN A 207 -8.43 9.62 6.12
CA GLN A 207 -9.67 10.37 6.09
C GLN A 207 -10.68 9.68 7.00
N GLN A 208 -11.13 10.34 8.06
CA GLN A 208 -12.23 9.83 8.86
C GLN A 208 -13.53 9.87 8.04
N ILE A 209 -14.32 8.79 8.10
CA ILE A 209 -15.52 8.64 7.27
C ILE A 209 -16.53 7.69 7.93
N HIS A 210 -17.81 7.93 7.63
CA HIS A 210 -18.91 7.03 7.96
C HIS A 210 -19.56 6.51 6.67
N LEU A 211 -19.68 5.19 6.54
CA LEU A 211 -20.20 4.47 5.38
C LEU A 211 -21.41 3.62 5.80
N SER A 212 -22.61 3.94 5.31
CA SER A 212 -23.85 3.27 5.68
C SER A 212 -24.66 2.79 4.46
N CYS A 213 -25.04 1.53 4.44
CA CYS A 213 -25.99 0.92 3.51
C CYS A 213 -26.76 -0.21 4.23
N PRO A 214 -27.79 -0.82 3.63
CA PRO A 214 -28.53 -1.92 4.29
C PRO A 214 -27.66 -3.09 4.76
N GLU A 215 -26.51 -3.33 4.13
CA GLU A 215 -25.60 -4.43 4.48
C GLU A 215 -24.63 -4.08 5.62
N PHE A 216 -24.30 -2.81 5.84
CA PHE A 216 -23.34 -2.40 6.86
C PHE A 216 -23.40 -0.90 7.17
N ASP A 217 -23.03 -0.57 8.41
CA ASP A 217 -22.93 0.78 8.95
C ASP A 217 -21.60 0.87 9.69
N VAL A 218 -20.64 1.61 9.14
CA VAL A 218 -19.24 1.57 9.59
C VAL A 218 -18.65 2.98 9.69
N VAL A 219 -18.11 3.29 10.87
CA VAL A 219 -17.30 4.51 11.09
C VAL A 219 -15.84 4.08 11.22
N GLY A 220 -14.94 4.81 10.57
CA GLY A 220 -13.51 4.46 10.62
C GLY A 220 -12.59 5.44 9.90
N LEU A 221 -11.36 5.00 9.68
CA LEU A 221 -10.31 5.73 8.96
C LEU A 221 -10.05 5.06 7.62
N ALA A 222 -10.37 5.76 6.53
CA ALA A 222 -10.07 5.34 5.17
C ALA A 222 -8.69 5.85 4.73
N VAL A 223 -8.00 5.08 3.89
CA VAL A 223 -6.81 5.55 3.17
C VAL A 223 -7.28 6.21 1.87
N PRO A 224 -7.05 7.52 1.64
CA PRO A 224 -7.43 8.18 0.40
C PRO A 224 -6.89 7.43 -0.82
N GLY A 225 -7.76 7.07 -1.75
CA GLY A 225 -7.44 6.25 -2.93
C GLY A 225 -7.79 4.78 -2.80
N VAL A 226 -8.23 4.31 -1.63
CA VAL A 226 -8.64 2.92 -1.38
C VAL A 226 -10.05 2.86 -0.78
N PRO A 227 -10.95 1.97 -1.29
CA PRO A 227 -12.30 1.86 -0.77
C PRO A 227 -12.38 1.21 0.62
N GLY A 228 -13.43 1.54 1.36
CA GLY A 228 -13.69 1.01 2.71
C GLY A 228 -12.76 1.59 3.79
N VAL A 229 -12.67 0.86 4.91
CA VAL A 229 -11.87 1.22 6.10
C VAL A 229 -11.05 0.01 6.57
N ALA A 230 -9.88 -0.18 5.96
CA ALA A 230 -9.09 -1.40 6.15
C ALA A 230 -8.52 -1.56 7.57
N HIS A 231 -8.05 -0.46 8.17
CA HIS A 231 -7.17 -0.52 9.34
C HIS A 231 -7.87 -0.24 10.68
N PHE A 232 -8.81 0.71 10.70
CA PHE A 232 -9.45 1.19 11.93
C PHE A 232 -10.92 1.44 11.65
N GLY A 233 -11.80 0.75 12.37
CA GLY A 233 -13.23 0.97 12.23
C GLY A 233 -14.06 0.19 13.24
N HIS A 234 -15.34 0.52 13.29
CA HIS A 234 -16.33 -0.25 14.02
C HIS A 234 -17.67 -0.27 13.29
N THR A 235 -18.39 -1.38 13.42
CA THR A 235 -19.75 -1.56 12.86
C THR A 235 -20.86 -1.33 13.90
N GLY A 236 -20.47 -0.85 15.08
CA GLY A 236 -21.34 -0.72 16.26
C GLY A 236 -21.34 -1.97 17.13
N THR A 237 -21.26 -3.17 16.54
CA THR A 237 -21.21 -4.44 17.29
C THR A 237 -19.80 -5.04 17.39
N VAL A 238 -18.91 -4.71 16.46
CA VAL A 238 -17.49 -5.10 16.49
C VAL A 238 -16.61 -3.92 16.09
N ALA A 239 -15.44 -3.82 16.70
CA ALA A 239 -14.42 -2.83 16.40
C ALA A 239 -13.06 -3.52 16.17
N TRP A 240 -12.25 -2.96 15.27
CA TRP A 240 -10.89 -3.42 15.01
C TRP A 240 -9.92 -2.24 14.86
N ALA A 241 -8.67 -2.52 15.21
CA ALA A 241 -7.54 -1.61 15.06
C ALA A 241 -6.29 -2.41 14.74
N ILE A 242 -5.31 -1.76 14.12
CA ILE A 242 -4.04 -2.38 13.76
C ILE A 242 -2.85 -1.60 14.31
N THR A 243 -1.77 -2.33 14.61
CA THR A 243 -0.41 -1.79 14.68
C THR A 243 0.45 -2.50 13.63
N ASN A 244 1.55 -1.87 13.21
CA ASN A 244 2.51 -2.53 12.33
C ASN A 244 3.16 -3.71 13.07
N ALA A 245 3.19 -4.90 12.47
CA ALA A 245 3.81 -6.06 13.11
C ALA A 245 5.34 -6.03 13.08
N MET A 246 5.95 -5.08 12.36
CA MET A 246 7.40 -5.03 12.11
C MET A 246 7.92 -6.33 11.49
N ALA A 247 7.05 -7.07 10.80
CA ALA A 247 7.42 -8.35 10.21
C ALA A 247 8.29 -8.12 8.98
N ASP A 248 9.29 -8.96 8.80
CA ASP A 248 10.07 -8.99 7.57
C ASP A 248 9.39 -9.89 6.53
N TYR A 249 8.69 -9.26 5.59
CA TYR A 249 7.96 -9.94 4.51
C TYR A 249 8.48 -9.62 3.10
N GLN A 250 9.66 -9.01 2.98
CA GLN A 250 10.27 -8.67 1.70
C GLN A 250 11.71 -9.17 1.66
N ASP A 251 12.11 -9.85 0.59
CA ASP A 251 13.48 -10.31 0.41
C ASP A 251 14.20 -9.48 -0.64
N LEU A 252 15.46 -9.15 -0.35
CA LEU A 252 16.40 -8.66 -1.34
C LEU A 252 17.35 -9.77 -1.71
N TYR A 253 17.73 -9.82 -2.98
CA TYR A 253 18.76 -10.72 -3.47
C TYR A 253 19.81 -9.95 -4.22
N ARG A 254 21.08 -10.22 -3.90
CA ARG A 254 22.21 -9.83 -4.76
C ARG A 254 22.22 -10.66 -6.04
N GLU A 255 21.85 -10.01 -7.13
CA GLU A 255 21.86 -10.60 -8.46
C GLU A 255 23.23 -10.51 -9.11
N ARG A 256 23.63 -11.60 -9.77
CA ARG A 256 24.74 -11.59 -10.73
C ARG A 256 24.15 -11.51 -12.12
N LEU A 257 24.29 -10.34 -12.73
CA LEU A 257 23.76 -10.05 -14.06
C LEU A 257 24.91 -9.91 -15.06
N ARG A 258 24.66 -10.25 -16.33
CA ARG A 258 25.59 -9.94 -17.41
C ARG A 258 24.84 -9.52 -18.67
N ARG A 259 25.46 -8.65 -19.45
CA ARG A 259 24.98 -8.26 -20.78
C ARG A 259 25.59 -9.19 -21.82
N THR A 260 24.76 -9.73 -22.70
CA THR A 260 25.14 -10.56 -23.84
C THR A 260 24.57 -9.97 -25.12
N GLY A 261 25.02 -10.46 -26.29
CA GLY A 261 24.40 -10.06 -27.57
C GLY A 261 22.90 -10.37 -27.65
N ALA A 262 22.38 -11.28 -26.81
CA ALA A 262 20.97 -11.66 -26.77
C ALA A 262 20.14 -10.88 -25.71
N GLY A 263 20.78 -10.04 -24.89
CA GLY A 263 20.10 -9.23 -23.86
C GLY A 263 20.79 -9.28 -22.51
N VAL A 264 20.01 -9.45 -21.44
CA VAL A 264 20.50 -9.56 -20.06
C VAL A 264 20.24 -10.98 -19.56
N GLU A 265 21.23 -11.56 -18.90
CA GLU A 265 21.12 -12.86 -18.22
C GLU A 265 21.38 -12.70 -16.72
N ALA A 266 20.70 -13.51 -15.92
CA ALA A 266 20.85 -13.61 -14.47
C ALA A 266 21.33 -15.01 -14.08
N LEU A 267 22.26 -15.10 -13.13
CA LEU A 267 22.71 -16.39 -12.62
C LEU A 267 21.66 -17.02 -11.69
N GLY A 268 21.18 -18.20 -12.09
CA GLY A 268 20.25 -19.01 -11.32
C GLY A 268 20.92 -19.70 -10.12
N PRO A 269 20.11 -20.21 -9.17
CA PRO A 269 20.62 -20.98 -8.03
C PRO A 269 21.24 -22.32 -8.43
N ASP A 270 20.96 -22.80 -9.64
CA ASP A 270 21.55 -23.98 -10.27
C ASP A 270 22.96 -23.74 -10.82
N GLY A 271 23.46 -22.50 -10.77
CA GLY A 271 24.75 -22.11 -11.34
C GLY A 271 24.69 -21.85 -12.85
N THR A 272 23.50 -21.85 -13.46
CA THR A 272 23.30 -21.62 -14.89
C THR A 272 22.83 -20.19 -15.15
N TRP A 273 23.20 -19.63 -16.31
CA TRP A 273 22.72 -18.32 -16.74
C TRP A 273 21.37 -18.44 -17.43
N HIS A 274 20.38 -17.70 -16.94
CA HIS A 274 19.03 -17.65 -17.48
C HIS A 274 18.74 -16.27 -18.05
N ARG A 275 17.98 -16.19 -19.16
CA ARG A 275 17.61 -14.91 -19.75
C ARG A 275 16.67 -14.15 -18.80
N ALA A 276 17.02 -12.92 -18.45
CA ALA A 276 16.16 -12.03 -17.68
C ALA A 276 15.20 -11.27 -18.62
N ALA A 277 13.96 -11.04 -18.16
CA ALA A 277 13.06 -10.15 -18.87
C ALA A 277 13.56 -8.71 -18.74
N ARG A 278 13.52 -7.95 -19.83
CA ARG A 278 13.89 -6.54 -19.81
C ARG A 278 13.17 -5.69 -20.85
N HIS A 279 13.03 -4.41 -20.55
CA HIS A 279 12.61 -3.36 -21.46
C HIS A 279 13.04 -2.00 -20.91
N THR A 280 12.96 -0.96 -21.71
CA THR A 280 13.26 0.41 -21.29
C THR A 280 11.97 1.21 -21.19
N GLU A 281 11.87 2.05 -20.16
CA GLU A 281 10.79 3.00 -19.98
C GLU A 281 11.34 4.43 -19.88
N THR A 282 10.58 5.40 -20.40
CA THR A 282 10.90 6.82 -20.32
C THR A 282 10.20 7.47 -19.15
N ILE A 283 10.92 8.25 -18.34
CA ILE A 283 10.40 9.11 -17.28
C ILE A 283 10.52 10.57 -17.73
N HIS A 284 9.39 11.28 -17.72
CA HIS A 284 9.37 12.73 -17.94
C HIS A 284 9.64 13.46 -16.62
N VAL A 285 10.46 14.51 -16.66
CA VAL A 285 10.84 15.31 -15.49
C VAL A 285 10.50 16.77 -15.76
N ALA A 286 9.75 17.41 -14.87
CA ALA A 286 9.41 18.83 -15.04
C ALA A 286 10.67 19.70 -14.97
N GLY A 287 10.91 20.47 -16.03
CA GLY A 287 12.06 21.38 -16.11
C GLY A 287 13.38 20.74 -16.49
N GLU A 288 13.43 19.43 -16.79
CA GLU A 288 14.63 18.70 -17.19
C GLU A 288 14.39 17.79 -18.41
N ASP A 289 15.46 17.21 -18.94
CA ASP A 289 15.37 16.21 -20.00
C ASP A 289 14.72 14.90 -19.50
N THR A 290 14.11 14.15 -20.42
CA THR A 290 13.57 12.83 -20.10
C THR A 290 14.66 11.84 -19.72
N VAL A 291 14.36 10.95 -18.78
CA VAL A 291 15.28 9.92 -18.29
C VAL A 291 14.83 8.54 -18.73
N GLU A 292 15.72 7.79 -19.37
CA GLU A 292 15.49 6.39 -19.68
C GLU A 292 15.83 5.49 -18.47
N VAL A 293 14.98 4.51 -18.20
CA VAL A 293 15.17 3.53 -17.12
C VAL A 293 15.04 2.13 -17.71
N GLU A 294 16.13 1.35 -17.66
CA GLU A 294 16.07 -0.08 -17.97
C GLU A 294 15.40 -0.82 -16.80
N ILE A 295 14.36 -1.57 -17.13
CA ILE A 295 13.60 -2.42 -16.22
C ILE A 295 14.05 -3.85 -16.47
N ILE A 296 14.47 -4.55 -15.42
CA ILE A 296 14.95 -5.92 -15.47
C ILE A 296 14.18 -6.74 -14.42
N GLU A 297 13.75 -7.93 -14.79
CA GLU A 297 13.08 -8.86 -13.87
C GLU A 297 13.71 -10.25 -13.99
N THR A 298 14.18 -10.76 -12.85
CA THR A 298 14.72 -12.12 -12.70
C THR A 298 13.65 -13.04 -12.13
N ASP A 299 13.93 -14.34 -12.04
CA ASP A 299 13.04 -15.31 -11.38
C ASP A 299 12.80 -14.99 -9.89
N ARG A 300 13.72 -14.24 -9.26
CA ARG A 300 13.61 -13.81 -7.87
C ARG A 300 12.71 -12.57 -7.76
N GLY A 301 12.76 -11.67 -8.73
CA GLY A 301 11.86 -10.53 -8.81
C GLY A 301 12.42 -9.36 -9.62
N PRO A 302 11.72 -8.22 -9.62
CA PRO A 302 12.21 -6.98 -10.22
C PRO A 302 13.56 -6.53 -9.63
N VAL A 303 14.50 -6.14 -10.48
CA VAL A 303 15.74 -5.48 -10.07
C VAL A 303 15.43 -4.02 -9.72
N ILE A 304 15.54 -3.67 -8.44
CA ILE A 304 15.20 -2.35 -7.91
C ILE A 304 16.39 -1.38 -7.85
N ALA A 305 17.62 -1.90 -7.82
CA ALA A 305 18.85 -1.11 -7.80
C ALA A 305 19.98 -1.80 -8.59
N GLY A 306 20.79 -0.99 -9.27
CA GLY A 306 21.88 -1.46 -10.14
C GLY A 306 21.42 -2.10 -11.45
N GLY A 307 22.33 -2.86 -12.05
CA GLY A 307 22.13 -3.58 -13.31
C GLY A 307 23.34 -4.48 -13.65
N PRO A 308 23.45 -4.97 -14.90
CA PRO A 308 24.63 -5.68 -15.38
C PRO A 308 25.94 -4.92 -15.19
N GLU A 309 25.87 -3.60 -15.13
CA GLU A 309 27.01 -2.68 -14.93
C GLU A 309 27.38 -2.48 -13.46
N GLY A 310 26.55 -2.94 -12.51
CA GLY A 310 26.69 -2.68 -11.07
C GLY A 310 25.72 -1.62 -10.52
N LEU A 311 25.94 -1.23 -9.27
CA LEU A 311 25.28 -0.11 -8.60
C LEU A 311 25.91 1.22 -9.04
N ASP A 312 25.17 2.31 -8.87
CA ASP A 312 25.62 3.66 -9.24
C ASP A 312 26.86 4.13 -8.45
N ASP A 313 27.17 3.49 -7.31
CA ASP A 313 28.36 3.76 -6.49
C ASP A 313 29.62 2.98 -6.94
N GLY A 314 29.52 2.22 -8.05
CA GLY A 314 30.60 1.40 -8.59
C GLY A 314 30.68 -0.01 -7.99
N THR A 315 29.83 -0.37 -7.04
CA THR A 315 29.75 -1.74 -6.51
C THR A 315 29.24 -2.68 -7.60
N PRO A 316 29.91 -3.81 -7.90
CA PRO A 316 29.47 -4.75 -8.94
C PRO A 316 28.31 -5.63 -8.45
N ALA A 317 27.16 -5.02 -8.16
CA ALA A 317 25.96 -5.68 -7.67
C ALA A 317 24.69 -5.12 -8.31
N ALA A 318 23.67 -5.97 -8.40
CA ALA A 318 22.29 -5.56 -8.64
C ALA A 318 21.41 -6.18 -7.55
N LEU A 319 20.32 -5.51 -7.18
CA LEU A 319 19.44 -5.95 -6.11
C LEU A 319 18.05 -6.20 -6.67
N SER A 320 17.55 -7.43 -6.55
CA SER A 320 16.16 -7.76 -6.86
C SER A 320 15.30 -7.82 -5.60
N LEU A 321 14.04 -7.39 -5.72
CA LEU A 321 13.05 -7.41 -4.65
C LEU A 321 12.03 -8.51 -4.89
N ARG A 322 11.91 -9.43 -3.93
CA ARG A 322 10.88 -10.46 -3.90
C ARG A 322 9.94 -10.20 -2.75
N TYR A 323 8.64 -10.09 -3.02
CA TYR A 323 7.63 -9.85 -1.98
C TYR A 323 6.27 -10.44 -2.37
N PRO A 324 5.37 -10.72 -1.40
CA PRO A 324 4.22 -11.59 -1.60
C PRO A 324 3.30 -11.17 -2.76
N PRO A 325 2.84 -9.91 -2.90
CA PRO A 325 1.96 -9.52 -4.01
C PRO A 325 2.58 -9.73 -5.39
N ARG A 326 3.89 -9.50 -5.55
CA ARG A 326 4.59 -9.74 -6.82
C ARG A 326 4.58 -11.23 -7.21
N VAL A 327 4.70 -12.11 -6.21
CA VAL A 327 4.74 -13.56 -6.38
C VAL A 327 3.33 -14.15 -6.52
N THR A 328 2.40 -13.78 -5.64
CA THR A 328 1.07 -14.41 -5.54
C THR A 328 -0.01 -13.69 -6.34
N ALA A 329 0.29 -12.50 -6.89
CA ALA A 329 -0.69 -11.61 -7.51
C ALA A 329 -1.89 -11.36 -6.59
N ASP A 330 -1.62 -11.04 -5.32
CA ASP A 330 -2.64 -10.88 -4.30
C ASP A 330 -2.18 -9.93 -3.20
N LEU A 331 -2.93 -8.85 -2.99
CA LEU A 331 -2.71 -7.85 -1.94
C LEU A 331 -3.60 -8.07 -0.72
N GLY A 332 -4.56 -8.98 -0.80
CA GLY A 332 -5.55 -9.21 0.24
C GLY A 332 -6.73 -8.25 0.25
N PHE A 333 -7.00 -7.57 -0.89
CA PHE A 333 -8.18 -6.72 -1.04
C PHE A 333 -9.51 -7.49 -0.87
N GLY A 334 -9.50 -8.81 -1.04
CA GLY A 334 -10.65 -9.67 -0.72
C GLY A 334 -11.08 -9.62 0.75
N ALA A 335 -10.26 -9.09 1.66
CA ALA A 335 -10.64 -8.87 3.06
C ALA A 335 -11.52 -7.61 3.25
N LEU A 336 -11.42 -6.61 2.37
CA LEU A 336 -11.93 -5.26 2.63
C LEU A 336 -13.45 -5.20 2.74
N LEU A 337 -14.17 -5.77 1.77
CA LEU A 337 -15.63 -5.76 1.80
C LEU A 337 -16.20 -6.65 2.92
N PRO A 338 -15.68 -7.88 3.17
CA PRO A 338 -16.06 -8.66 4.34
C PRO A 338 -15.82 -7.96 5.68
N LEU A 339 -14.74 -7.19 5.84
CA LEU A 339 -14.50 -6.40 7.06
C LEU A 339 -15.63 -5.40 7.34
N LEU A 340 -16.13 -4.72 6.30
CA LEU A 340 -17.26 -3.79 6.46
C LEU A 340 -18.55 -4.51 6.91
N ARG A 341 -18.72 -5.76 6.48
CA ARG A 341 -19.87 -6.61 6.83
C ARG A 341 -19.74 -7.28 8.21
N ALA A 342 -18.61 -7.14 8.90
CA ALA A 342 -18.37 -7.83 10.16
C ALA A 342 -19.37 -7.42 11.26
N ARG A 343 -19.82 -8.40 12.06
CA ARG A 343 -20.68 -8.16 13.22
C ARG A 343 -20.12 -8.70 14.52
N ARG A 344 -19.27 -9.72 14.45
CA ARG A 344 -18.53 -10.31 15.56
C ARG A 344 -17.05 -10.41 15.23
N VAL A 345 -16.21 -10.59 16.25
CA VAL A 345 -14.77 -10.78 16.10
C VAL A 345 -14.44 -11.94 15.16
N ALA A 346 -15.22 -13.02 15.20
CA ALA A 346 -15.04 -14.16 14.31
C ALA A 346 -15.33 -13.87 12.82
N ASP A 347 -15.95 -12.74 12.48
CA ASP A 347 -16.06 -12.26 11.10
C ASP A 347 -14.81 -11.49 10.69
N VAL A 348 -14.30 -10.62 11.58
CA VAL A 348 -13.03 -9.89 11.39
C VAL A 348 -11.88 -10.87 11.19
N ASP A 349 -11.77 -11.88 12.06
CA ASP A 349 -10.73 -12.89 11.96
C ASP A 349 -10.78 -13.65 10.62
N ARG A 350 -11.97 -14.07 10.20
CA ARG A 350 -12.18 -14.75 8.92
C ARG A 350 -11.88 -13.85 7.71
N ALA A 351 -12.27 -12.59 7.75
CA ALA A 351 -11.96 -11.65 6.68
C ALA A 351 -10.45 -11.50 6.46
N LEU A 352 -9.68 -11.49 7.56
CA LEU A 352 -8.23 -11.36 7.55
C LEU A 352 -7.48 -12.61 7.06
N ASP A 353 -8.17 -13.73 6.81
CA ASP A 353 -7.58 -14.87 6.11
C ASP A 353 -7.20 -14.53 4.65
N ALA A 354 -7.92 -13.58 4.06
CA ALA A 354 -7.59 -13.06 2.74
C ALA A 354 -6.46 -12.01 2.78
N TRP A 355 -6.13 -11.43 3.93
CA TRP A 355 -5.17 -10.32 4.05
C TRP A 355 -3.74 -10.75 3.68
N ALA A 356 -3.04 -9.94 2.88
CA ALA A 356 -1.67 -10.24 2.47
C ALA A 356 -0.65 -9.23 2.98
N GLU A 357 -0.86 -7.93 2.76
CA GLU A 357 0.05 -6.89 3.22
C GLU A 357 -0.67 -5.54 3.48
N PRO A 358 -0.13 -4.68 4.36
CA PRO A 358 1.02 -4.88 5.23
C PRO A 358 0.77 -5.92 6.33
N VAL A 359 1.84 -6.52 6.87
CA VAL A 359 1.72 -7.46 7.99
C VAL A 359 1.48 -6.65 9.28
N ASN A 360 0.32 -6.85 9.87
CA ASN A 360 -0.16 -6.06 11.00
C ASN A 360 -0.46 -6.94 12.21
N VAL A 361 -0.28 -6.40 13.41
CA VAL A 361 -0.95 -6.93 14.59
C VAL A 361 -2.35 -6.32 14.62
N VAL A 362 -3.36 -7.16 14.52
CA VAL A 362 -4.77 -6.80 14.57
C VAL A 362 -5.30 -7.07 15.97
N GLN A 363 -5.96 -6.07 16.53
CA GLN A 363 -6.77 -6.18 17.73
C GLN A 363 -8.23 -6.00 17.34
N ALA A 364 -9.12 -6.84 17.88
CA ALA A 364 -10.56 -6.66 17.70
C ALA A 364 -11.33 -7.05 18.97
N ALA A 365 -12.48 -6.41 19.14
CA ALA A 365 -13.42 -6.70 20.22
C ALA A 365 -14.86 -6.54 19.72
N ASP A 366 -15.77 -7.37 20.22
CA ASP A 366 -17.20 -7.23 19.94
C ASP A 366 -18.04 -7.10 21.22
N THR A 367 -19.29 -6.72 21.03
CA THR A 367 -20.27 -6.51 22.11
C THR A 367 -20.74 -7.81 22.78
N GLU A 368 -20.42 -8.97 22.20
CA GLU A 368 -20.75 -10.30 22.72
C GLU A 368 -19.61 -10.88 23.59
N GLY A 369 -18.50 -10.16 23.73
CA GLY A 369 -17.34 -10.54 24.53
C GLY A 369 -16.22 -11.24 23.75
N GLY A 370 -16.34 -11.32 22.43
CA GLY A 370 -15.26 -11.78 21.56
C GLY A 370 -14.06 -10.84 21.59
N LEU A 371 -12.85 -11.42 21.56
CA LEU A 371 -11.57 -10.70 21.56
C LEU A 371 -10.62 -11.34 20.54
N LEU A 372 -9.82 -10.53 19.86
CA LEU A 372 -8.79 -10.99 18.92
C LEU A 372 -7.50 -10.23 19.12
N HIS A 373 -6.39 -10.98 19.08
CA HIS A 373 -5.05 -10.45 18.90
C HIS A 373 -4.32 -11.36 17.89
N ARG A 374 -4.18 -10.89 16.64
CA ARG A 374 -3.67 -11.71 15.52
C ARG A 374 -2.61 -10.97 14.74
N VAL A 375 -1.50 -11.63 14.41
CA VAL A 375 -0.63 -11.16 13.31
C VAL A 375 -1.26 -11.58 12.00
N ALA A 376 -1.67 -10.62 11.16
CA ALA A 376 -2.31 -10.87 9.88
C ALA A 376 -1.43 -10.36 8.73
N GLY A 377 -1.24 -11.22 7.72
CA GLY A 377 -0.44 -10.93 6.52
C GLY A 377 0.43 -12.12 6.13
N ARG A 378 1.11 -12.02 4.97
CA ARG A 378 1.93 -13.10 4.42
C ARG A 378 3.41 -12.86 4.67
N VAL A 379 4.03 -13.77 5.41
CA VAL A 379 5.48 -13.79 5.66
C VAL A 379 6.09 -14.99 4.93
N PRO A 380 7.13 -14.82 4.10
CA PRO A 380 7.72 -15.94 3.36
C PRO A 380 8.48 -16.90 4.28
N VAL A 381 8.30 -18.20 4.07
CA VAL A 381 9.13 -19.24 4.71
C VAL A 381 10.46 -19.32 3.96
N ARG A 382 11.56 -19.00 4.65
CA ARG A 382 12.90 -18.86 4.05
C ARG A 382 14.01 -19.06 5.07
N PRO A 383 15.27 -19.25 4.64
CA PRO A 383 16.42 -19.27 5.55
C PRO A 383 16.56 -17.95 6.32
N ALA A 384 16.94 -18.03 7.60
CA ALA A 384 17.07 -16.86 8.47
C ALA A 384 18.05 -15.79 7.95
N ALA A 385 19.07 -16.19 7.18
CA ALA A 385 20.05 -15.28 6.58
C ALA A 385 19.38 -14.23 5.66
N ASN A 386 18.36 -14.63 4.90
CA ASN A 386 17.60 -13.74 4.01
C ASN A 386 16.79 -12.69 4.79
N GLY A 387 16.60 -12.89 6.10
CA GLY A 387 15.90 -11.94 6.96
C GLY A 387 16.76 -10.75 7.38
N LEU A 388 18.08 -10.88 7.33
CA LEU A 388 18.98 -9.89 7.90
C LEU A 388 19.61 -8.98 6.85
N ARG A 389 19.96 -9.51 5.68
CA ARG A 389 20.72 -8.82 4.62
C ARG A 389 20.32 -9.31 3.22
N PRO A 390 20.65 -8.56 2.14
CA PRO A 390 20.43 -8.95 0.75
C PRO A 390 21.21 -10.17 0.25
#